data_AF-A0A7Y2JMV3-F1
#
_entry.id   AF-A0A7Y2JMV3-F1
#
_cell.length_a   1.000
_cell.length_b   1.000
_cell.length_c   1.000
_cell.angle_alpha   90.00
_cell.angle_beta   90.00
_cell.angle_gamma   90.00
#
_symmetry.space_group_name_H-M   'P 1'
#
loop_
_entity.id
_entity.type
_entity.pdbx_description
1 polymer ?
#
loop_
_entity_poly.entity_id
_entity_poly.type
_entity_poly.pdbx_seq_one_letter_code
_entity_poly.pdbx_strand_id
1 'polypeptide(L)' 'GKGKIPGLTPAQLDWSATDIAYYLETGFTPDFDSAGGSMSSVVSNLANLAPEDRAAIAAYIKALPAVE' A
#
# COMPACT_ATOMS: atom_id res chain seq x y z
N GLY A 1 -15.13 10.26 -5.40
CA GLY A 1 -15.73 9.07 -6.06
C GLY A 1 -16.11 8.04 -5.02
N LYS A 2 -16.71 6.92 -5.43
CA LYS A 2 -16.91 5.75 -4.54
C LYS A 2 -15.57 5.01 -4.39
N GLY A 3 -14.66 5.56 -3.58
CA GLY A 3 -13.39 4.90 -3.27
C GLY A 3 -13.59 3.63 -2.44
N LYS A 4 -12.60 2.74 -2.44
CA LYS A 4 -12.54 1.55 -1.59
C LYS A 4 -11.41 1.69 -0.56
N ILE A 5 -11.62 1.14 0.63
CA ILE A 5 -10.60 1.05 1.69
C ILE A 5 -10.47 -0.44 2.04
N PRO A 6 -9.60 -1.20 1.37
CA PRO A 6 -9.35 -2.59 1.74
C PRO A 6 -8.63 -2.65 3.09
N GLY A 7 -8.77 -3.76 3.82
CA GLY A 7 -7.87 -4.03 4.94
C GLY A 7 -6.49 -4.48 4.47
N LEU A 8 -5.57 -4.67 5.42
CA LEU A 8 -4.15 -4.93 5.14
C LEU A 8 -3.78 -6.42 5.15
N THR A 9 -4.68 -7.29 5.59
CA THR A 9 -4.38 -8.72 5.70
C THR A 9 -4.34 -9.36 4.31
N PRO A 10 -3.62 -10.49 4.13
CA PRO A 10 -3.64 -11.22 2.86
C PRO A 10 -5.03 -11.69 2.41
N ALA A 11 -6.02 -11.73 3.30
CA ALA A 11 -7.41 -12.07 2.96
C ALA A 11 -8.13 -10.91 2.24
N GLN A 12 -7.68 -9.67 2.41
CA GLN A 12 -8.32 -8.46 1.89
C GLN A 12 -7.42 -7.65 0.93
N LEU A 13 -6.12 -7.96 0.91
CA LEU A 13 -5.12 -7.33 0.05
C LEU A 13 -4.24 -8.40 -0.62
N ASP A 14 -4.47 -8.60 -1.91
CA ASP A 14 -3.80 -9.61 -2.75
C ASP A 14 -2.51 -9.11 -3.42
N TRP A 15 -2.17 -7.84 -3.21
CA TRP A 15 -1.00 -7.20 -3.80
C TRP A 15 0.31 -7.90 -3.40
N SER A 16 1.28 -7.89 -4.32
CA SER A 16 2.64 -8.33 -4.01
C SER A 16 3.35 -7.33 -3.10
N ALA A 17 4.47 -7.74 -2.47
CA ALA A 17 5.27 -6.79 -1.68
C ALA A 17 5.79 -5.64 -2.54
N THR A 18 6.14 -5.91 -3.80
CA THR A 18 6.59 -4.89 -4.75
C THR A 18 5.48 -3.91 -5.08
N ASP A 19 4.26 -4.39 -5.30
CA ASP A 19 3.09 -3.55 -5.55
C ASP A 19 2.77 -2.64 -4.36
N ILE A 20 2.85 -3.17 -3.14
CA ILE A 20 2.67 -2.37 -1.92
C ILE A 20 3.74 -1.29 -1.84
N ALA A 21 5.02 -1.64 -2.00
CA ALA A 21 6.10 -0.66 -1.95
C ALA A 21 5.95 0.43 -3.03
N TYR A 22 5.55 0.04 -4.24
CA TYR A 22 5.26 0.96 -5.35
C TYR A 22 4.09 1.90 -5.05
N TYR A 23 3.02 1.37 -4.45
CA TYR A 23 1.89 2.19 -4.00
C TYR A 23 2.30 3.19 -2.90
N LEU A 24 3.14 2.78 -1.95
CA LEU A 24 3.64 3.68 -0.90
C LEU A 24 4.59 4.75 -1.45
N GLU A 25 5.19 4.51 -2.62
CA GLU A 25 6.06 5.47 -3.31
C GLU A 25 5.29 6.44 -4.19
N THR A 26 4.29 5.96 -4.92
CA THR A 26 3.67 6.69 -6.03
C THR A 26 2.19 7.02 -5.82
N GLY A 27 1.52 6.25 -4.97
CA GLY A 27 0.07 6.29 -4.79
C GLY A 27 -0.70 5.57 -5.89
N PHE A 28 -0.05 4.90 -6.85
CA PHE A 28 -0.73 4.10 -7.85
C PHE A 28 -0.94 2.67 -7.39
N THR A 29 -2.18 2.21 -7.50
CA THR A 29 -2.54 0.81 -7.31
C THR A 29 -2.01 -0.04 -8.50
N PRO A 30 -1.95 -1.37 -8.38
CA PRO A 30 -1.57 -2.26 -9.49
C PRO A 30 -2.46 -2.11 -10.73
N ASP A 31 -3.71 -1.69 -10.54
CA ASP A 31 -4.69 -1.44 -11.60
C ASP A 31 -4.60 -0.01 -12.17
N PHE A 32 -3.53 0.73 -11.85
CA PHE A 32 -3.28 2.11 -12.25
C PHE A 32 -4.32 3.14 -11.77
N ASP A 33 -5.18 2.79 -10.82
CA ASP A 33 -5.95 3.75 -10.03
C ASP A 33 -5.05 4.48 -9.02
N SER A 34 -5.50 5.60 -8.46
CA SER A 34 -4.71 6.49 -7.62
C SER A 34 -5.23 6.61 -6.18
N ALA A 35 -4.32 6.81 -5.24
CA ALA A 35 -4.64 7.10 -3.85
C ALA A 35 -5.35 8.46 -3.75
N GLY A 36 -6.59 8.41 -3.26
CA GLY A 36 -7.40 9.61 -2.99
C GLY A 36 -7.60 9.88 -1.50
N GLY A 37 -8.18 11.03 -1.18
CA GLY A 37 -8.57 11.39 0.20
C GLY A 37 -7.39 11.46 1.17
N SER A 38 -7.57 10.98 2.40
CA SER A 38 -6.52 10.98 3.44
C SER A 38 -5.29 10.17 3.03
N MET A 39 -5.48 9.10 2.24
CA MET A 39 -4.38 8.23 1.83
C MET A 39 -3.40 8.94 0.89
N SER A 40 -3.86 9.93 0.10
CA SER A 40 -2.97 10.75 -0.74
C SER A 40 -1.90 11.46 0.10
N SER A 41 -2.28 12.01 1.27
CA SER A 41 -1.31 12.65 2.19
C SER A 41 -0.33 11.66 2.80
N VAL A 42 -0.81 10.46 3.17
CA VAL A 42 0.04 9.39 3.72
C VAL A 42 1.09 8.96 2.70
N VAL A 43 0.68 8.70 1.45
CA VAL A 43 1.59 8.37 0.36
C VAL A 43 2.61 9.47 0.14
N SER A 44 2.19 10.74 0.05
CA SER A 44 3.11 11.87 -0.12
C SER A 44 4.17 11.95 0.97
N ASN A 45 3.86 11.54 2.21
CA ASN A 45 4.84 11.48 3.29
C ASN A 45 5.76 10.26 3.15
N LEU A 46 5.20 9.06 2.89
CA LEU A 46 5.96 7.81 2.77
C LEU A 46 6.85 7.76 1.51
N ALA A 47 6.52 8.52 0.48
CA ALA A 47 7.34 8.68 -0.72
C ALA A 47 8.73 9.27 -0.42
N ASN A 48 8.88 10.02 0.69
CA ASN A 48 10.17 10.59 1.11
C ASN A 48 11.08 9.60 1.84
N LEU A 49 10.56 8.42 2.20
CA LEU A 49 11.38 7.38 2.83
C LEU A 49 12.41 6.82 1.83
N ALA A 50 13.41 6.14 2.35
CA ALA A 50 14.29 5.36 1.49
C ALA A 50 13.52 4.14 0.92
N PRO A 51 13.86 3.65 -0.28
CA PRO A 51 13.20 2.49 -0.88
C PRO A 51 13.19 1.26 0.03
N GLU A 52 14.26 1.04 0.80
CA GLU A 52 14.39 -0.05 1.77
C GLU A 52 13.36 0.01 2.90
N ASP A 53 13.00 1.21 3.37
CA ASP A 53 12.01 1.39 4.42
C ASP A 53 10.60 1.06 3.90
N ARG A 54 10.26 1.49 2.67
CA ARG A 54 9.01 1.10 2.02
C ARG A 54 8.93 -0.40 1.79
N ALA A 55 10.04 -1.03 1.40
CA ALA A 55 10.13 -2.47 1.25
C ALA A 55 9.94 -3.20 2.59
N ALA A 56 10.48 -2.67 3.69
CA ALA A 56 10.28 -3.22 5.04
C ALA A 56 8.81 -3.14 5.48
N ILE A 57 8.12 -2.02 5.20
CA ILE A 57 6.68 -1.88 5.46
C ILE A 57 5.89 -2.90 4.64
N ALA A 58 6.21 -3.06 3.35
CA ALA A 58 5.55 -4.04 2.50
C ALA A 58 5.76 -5.49 3.00
N ALA A 59 6.98 -5.83 3.41
CA ALA A 59 7.29 -7.14 3.99
C ALA A 59 6.51 -7.39 5.29
N TYR A 60 6.39 -6.38 6.15
CA TYR A 60 5.58 -6.47 7.36
C TYR A 60 4.10 -6.75 7.05
N ILE A 61 3.52 -6.03 6.08
CA ILE A 61 2.13 -6.23 5.65
C ILE A 61 1.93 -7.66 5.11
N LYS A 62 2.87 -8.17 4.29
CA LYS A 62 2.79 -9.54 3.77
C LYS A 62 2.96 -10.63 4.85
N ALA A 63 3.57 -10.31 5.99
CA ALA A 63 3.73 -11.24 7.10
C ALA A 63 2.49 -11.33 8.01
N LEU A 64 1.48 -10.49 7.81
CA LEU A 64 0.25 -10.55 8.59
C LEU A 64 -0.49 -11.88 8.35
N PRO A 65 -1.14 -12.45 9.39
CA PRO A 65 -1.96 -13.64 9.21
C PRO A 65 -3.14 -13.34 8.29
N ALA A 66 -3.54 -14.33 7.50
CA ALA A 66 -4.73 -14.25 6.65
C ALA A 66 -6.00 -14.36 7.51
N VAL A 67 -6.40 -13.26 8.13
CA VAL A 67 -7.65 -13.10 8.89
C VAL A 67 -8.54 -12.06 8.20
N GLU A 68 -9.86 -12.21 8.36
CA GLU A 68 -10.86 -11.25 7.87
C GLU A 68 -11.02 -10.03 8.81
#